data_AF-A0A9X3EC34-F1
#
_entry.id   AF-A0A9X3EC34-F1
#
_cell.length_a   1.000
_cell.length_b   1.000
_cell.length_c   1.000
_cell.angle_alpha   90.00
_cell.angle_beta   90.00
_cell.angle_gamma   90.00
#
_symmetry.space_group_name_H-M   'P 1'
#
loop_
_entity.id
_entity.type
_entity.pdbx_description
1 polymer ?
#
loop_
_entity_poly.entity_id
_entity_poly.type
_entity_poly.pdbx_seq_one_letter_code
_entity_poly.pdbx_strand_id
1 'polypeptide(L)'
;MNVSLHGVQRFPGRLMTLDEAARCILAGRGVTVAGDEAALRKLPKGLWIGGTIPYFMSEEGGLCTRDMVFVNELPLASGAPGLCTYDVASISEICTDAPDNGFTVLIVPAFSEIHERFAHDAPEFDGMYLQPLVGWVAGAHLDDLATTRPKVVFGPTGEFYENLAVAMHVALDSTHSASIEIVNLFSPGKGPAIRFPQSGFSATTAIVNGETVNLAEFLTRAGVDTRLPLVADYCGAMINVSFQKVDIEGGEVRFYAPVFSELEYHLAAPMQATAEAFRGQLVAGEGEVAFCCNCILNYLYGGLEGARTDPMHGPMTFGEIAYQLVNQTMVYLRIT
;
A
#
# COMPACT_ATOMS: atom_id res chain seq x y z
N MET A 1 -27.55 35.05 -13.17
CA MET A 1 -27.33 33.80 -12.42
C MET A 1 -26.01 33.23 -12.88
N ASN A 2 -24.94 33.57 -12.17
CA ASN A 2 -23.61 33.00 -12.43
C ASN A 2 -23.56 31.64 -11.75
N VAL A 3 -23.49 30.58 -12.55
CA VAL A 3 -23.11 29.26 -12.07
C VAL A 3 -21.60 29.32 -11.87
N SER A 4 -21.15 29.45 -10.62
CA SER A 4 -19.76 29.19 -10.27
C SER A 4 -19.47 27.73 -10.58
N LEU A 5 -18.61 27.50 -11.56
CA LEU A 5 -17.94 26.23 -11.77
C LEU A 5 -17.05 25.99 -10.55
N HIS A 6 -17.50 25.15 -9.61
CA HIS A 6 -16.59 24.56 -8.63
C HIS A 6 -15.52 23.81 -9.42
N GLY A 7 -14.27 24.26 -9.29
CA GLY A 7 -13.13 23.70 -10.00
C GLY A 7 -13.03 22.21 -9.74
N VAL A 8 -12.94 21.43 -10.82
CA VAL A 8 -12.66 20.00 -10.74
C VAL A 8 -11.31 19.86 -10.06
N GLN A 9 -11.31 19.34 -8.84
CA GLN A 9 -10.12 19.08 -8.06
C GLN A 9 -9.30 18.02 -8.81
N ARG A 10 -8.14 18.42 -9.34
CA ARG A 10 -7.28 17.56 -10.15
C ARG A 10 -6.47 16.69 -9.21
N PHE A 11 -6.61 15.36 -9.31
CA PHE A 11 -5.73 14.44 -8.62
C PHE A 11 -4.27 14.66 -9.10
N PRO A 12 -3.28 14.81 -8.21
CA PRO A 12 -1.93 15.23 -8.58
C PRO A 12 -1.10 14.12 -9.23
N GLY A 13 -1.49 12.85 -9.04
CA GLY A 13 -0.83 11.70 -9.64
C GLY A 13 -1.29 11.42 -11.06
N ARG A 14 -0.34 11.11 -11.94
CA ARG A 14 -0.64 10.68 -13.32
C ARG A 14 0.38 9.69 -13.85
N LEU A 15 -0.07 8.84 -14.76
CA LEU A 15 0.82 8.01 -15.56
C LEU A 15 1.53 8.90 -16.59
N MET A 16 2.86 8.81 -16.67
CA MET A 16 3.71 9.65 -17.50
C MET A 16 4.66 8.81 -18.34
N THR A 17 5.00 9.32 -19.51
CA THR A 17 6.20 8.87 -20.25
C THR A 17 7.47 9.20 -19.45
N LEU A 18 8.58 8.53 -19.76
CA LEU A 18 9.86 8.78 -19.09
C LEU A 18 10.34 10.22 -19.27
N ASP A 19 10.12 10.82 -20.45
CA ASP A 19 10.51 12.20 -20.74
C ASP A 19 9.67 13.22 -19.95
N GLU A 20 8.38 12.94 -19.72
CA GLU A 20 7.52 13.75 -18.86
C GLU A 20 7.93 13.63 -17.40
N ALA A 21 8.17 12.41 -16.91
CA ALA A 21 8.62 12.16 -15.56
C ALA A 21 9.99 12.83 -15.28
N ALA A 22 10.94 12.71 -16.21
CA ALA A 22 12.25 13.36 -16.12
C ALA A 22 12.11 14.88 -16.04
N ARG A 23 11.22 15.50 -16.82
CA ARG A 23 10.93 16.94 -16.73
C ARG A 23 10.34 17.34 -15.37
N CYS A 24 9.45 16.52 -14.81
CA CYS A 24 8.91 16.75 -13.46
C CYS A 24 10.00 16.71 -12.39
N ILE A 25 10.88 15.70 -12.43
CA ILE A 25 11.99 15.54 -11.49
C ILE A 25 12.99 16.69 -11.60
N LEU A 26 13.39 17.05 -12.83
CA LEU A 26 14.36 18.13 -13.08
C LEU A 26 13.82 19.52 -12.74
N ALA A 27 12.50 19.69 -12.64
CA ALA A 27 11.90 20.91 -12.14
C ALA A 27 12.05 21.08 -10.62
N GLY A 28 12.62 20.10 -9.92
CA GLY A 28 12.91 20.16 -8.48
C GLY A 28 11.68 19.99 -7.59
N ARG A 29 10.58 19.45 -8.13
CA ARG A 29 9.36 19.18 -7.37
C ARG A 29 9.50 17.88 -6.59
N GLY A 30 9.00 17.86 -5.36
CA GLY A 30 8.95 16.64 -4.53
C GLY A 30 7.93 15.67 -5.11
N VAL A 31 8.39 14.54 -5.63
CA VAL A 31 7.51 13.55 -6.25
C VAL A 31 7.76 12.14 -5.73
N THR A 32 6.73 11.30 -5.76
CA THR A 32 6.87 9.86 -5.60
C THR A 32 6.66 9.19 -6.96
N VAL A 33 7.39 8.11 -7.22
CA VAL A 33 7.37 7.45 -8.53
C VAL A 33 7.21 5.94 -8.40
N ALA A 34 6.24 5.39 -9.11
CA ALA A 34 6.02 3.96 -9.24
C ALA A 34 6.26 3.52 -10.69
N GLY A 35 6.93 2.40 -10.91
CA GLY A 35 7.33 1.97 -12.25
C GLY A 35 7.98 0.60 -12.31
N ASP A 36 8.10 0.02 -13.49
CA ASP A 36 9.00 -1.13 -13.69
C ASP A 36 10.47 -0.73 -13.42
N GLU A 37 11.29 -1.66 -12.95
CA GLU A 37 12.71 -1.41 -12.63
C GLU A 37 13.45 -0.80 -13.82
N ALA A 38 13.24 -1.31 -15.04
CA ALA A 38 13.91 -0.83 -16.25
C ALA A 38 13.50 0.61 -16.62
N ALA A 39 12.26 1.00 -16.34
CA ALA A 39 11.77 2.36 -16.51
C ALA A 39 12.37 3.31 -15.46
N LEU A 40 12.34 2.91 -14.18
CA LEU A 40 12.85 3.72 -13.07
C LEU A 40 14.35 4.03 -13.23
N ARG A 41 15.14 3.07 -13.73
CA ARG A 41 16.59 3.26 -13.96
C ARG A 41 16.93 4.34 -14.99
N LYS A 42 15.97 4.75 -15.82
CA LYS A 42 16.15 5.78 -16.85
C LYS A 42 15.84 7.19 -16.33
N LEU A 43 15.29 7.32 -15.12
CA LEU A 43 14.92 8.62 -14.55
C LEU A 43 16.17 9.35 -14.02
N PRO A 44 16.22 10.68 -14.13
CA PRO A 44 17.31 11.47 -13.58
C PRO A 44 17.26 11.47 -12.04
N LYS A 45 18.39 11.80 -11.42
CA LYS A 45 18.44 12.09 -9.99
C LYS A 45 17.65 13.36 -9.67
N GLY A 46 17.10 13.44 -8.46
CA GLY A 46 16.37 14.62 -8.00
C GLY A 46 15.62 14.39 -6.70
N LEU A 47 14.65 15.26 -6.42
CA LEU A 47 13.87 15.23 -5.18
C LEU A 47 12.70 14.23 -5.29
N TRP A 48 13.02 12.93 -5.31
CA TRP A 48 12.00 11.89 -5.41
C TRP A 48 12.36 10.61 -4.69
N ILE A 49 11.34 9.85 -4.32
CA ILE A 49 11.48 8.45 -3.89
C ILE A 49 10.64 7.57 -4.81
N GLY A 50 11.00 6.31 -4.97
CA GLY A 50 10.22 5.41 -5.81
C GLY A 50 10.21 3.96 -5.38
N GLY A 51 9.31 3.20 -5.98
CA GLY A 51 9.13 1.78 -5.73
C GLY A 51 8.80 1.05 -7.03
N THR A 52 9.38 -0.13 -7.21
CA THR A 52 9.07 -0.97 -8.36
C THR A 52 7.62 -1.44 -8.29
N ILE A 53 6.85 -1.29 -9.38
CA ILE A 53 5.53 -1.89 -9.62
C ILE A 53 5.06 -1.50 -11.03
N PRO A 54 4.66 -2.45 -11.91
CA PRO A 54 4.22 -2.15 -13.27
C PRO A 54 2.70 -2.13 -13.45
N TYR A 55 1.92 -1.98 -12.37
CA TYR A 55 0.45 -1.99 -12.39
C TYR A 55 -0.09 -0.68 -11.83
N PHE A 56 -1.07 -0.11 -12.52
CA PHE A 56 -1.57 1.24 -12.21
C PHE A 56 -3.08 1.34 -12.41
N MET A 57 -3.70 2.22 -11.65
CA MET A 57 -4.95 2.87 -12.01
C MET A 57 -4.63 4.25 -12.60
N SER A 58 -5.04 4.49 -13.84
CA SER A 58 -4.89 5.78 -14.52
C SER A 58 -6.25 6.43 -14.81
N GLU A 59 -6.23 7.64 -15.36
CA GLU A 59 -7.43 8.32 -15.88
C GLU A 59 -8.16 7.50 -16.96
N GLU A 60 -7.43 6.66 -17.71
CA GLU A 60 -7.98 5.79 -18.76
C GLU A 60 -8.45 4.43 -18.22
N GLY A 61 -8.19 4.14 -16.95
CA GLY A 61 -8.51 2.88 -16.27
C GLY A 61 -7.27 2.13 -15.79
N GLY A 62 -7.50 0.93 -15.24
CA GLY A 62 -6.44 0.05 -14.79
C GLY A 62 -5.61 -0.49 -15.95
N LEU A 63 -4.29 -0.48 -15.80
CA LEU A 63 -3.38 -1.02 -16.80
C LEU A 63 -2.10 -1.62 -16.21
N CYS A 64 -1.50 -2.55 -16.93
CA CYS A 64 -0.13 -2.99 -16.72
C CYS A 64 0.80 -2.43 -17.80
N THR A 65 1.89 -1.74 -17.41
CA THR A 65 2.90 -1.23 -18.34
C THR A 65 4.29 -1.24 -17.71
N ARG A 66 5.31 -1.47 -18.55
CA ARG A 66 6.72 -1.45 -18.15
C ARG A 66 7.51 -0.27 -18.73
N ASP A 67 6.88 0.52 -19.59
CA ASP A 67 7.53 1.62 -20.32
C ASP A 67 7.14 3.02 -19.81
N MET A 68 6.16 3.09 -18.91
CA MET A 68 5.69 4.32 -18.29
C MET A 68 5.85 4.25 -16.77
N VAL A 69 5.79 5.41 -16.13
CA VAL A 69 5.86 5.53 -14.67
C VAL A 69 4.71 6.36 -14.16
N PHE A 70 4.17 5.98 -13.00
CA PHE A 70 3.19 6.81 -12.30
C PHE A 70 3.92 7.78 -11.39
N VAL A 71 3.71 9.07 -11.62
CA VAL A 71 4.36 10.14 -10.87
C VAL A 71 3.28 10.88 -10.08
N ASN A 72 3.46 10.95 -8.77
CA ASN A 72 2.61 11.69 -7.87
C ASN A 72 3.37 12.88 -7.30
N GLU A 73 2.94 14.08 -7.65
CA GLU A 73 3.48 15.31 -7.08
C GLU A 73 2.87 15.54 -5.70
N LEU A 74 3.72 15.65 -4.67
CA LEU A 74 3.23 15.88 -3.32
C LEU A 74 3.00 17.38 -3.10
N PRO A 75 1.94 17.76 -2.37
CA PRO A 75 1.67 19.15 -2.04
C PRO A 75 2.84 19.72 -1.22
N LEU A 76 3.42 20.81 -1.69
CA LEU A 76 4.51 21.50 -0.99
C LEU A 76 3.92 22.60 -0.10
N ALA A 77 3.41 22.24 1.08
CA ALA A 77 3.07 23.24 2.08
C ALA A 77 4.24 23.36 3.07
N SER A 78 4.89 24.51 3.15
CA SER A 78 6.03 24.77 4.05
C SER A 78 7.37 24.06 3.72
N GLY A 79 7.90 24.31 2.52
CA GLY A 79 9.32 24.04 2.20
C GLY A 79 9.57 22.79 1.36
N ALA A 80 10.84 22.42 1.21
CA ALA A 80 11.23 21.20 0.51
C ALA A 80 11.10 19.98 1.44
N PRO A 81 10.56 18.85 0.98
CA PRO A 81 10.46 17.64 1.79
C PRO A 81 11.83 17.08 2.17
N GLY A 82 11.90 16.46 3.35
CA GLY A 82 13.04 15.68 3.80
C GLY A 82 12.97 14.27 3.22
N LEU A 83 14.05 13.78 2.61
CA LEU A 83 14.13 12.42 2.09
C LEU A 83 15.20 11.64 2.85
N CYS A 84 14.87 10.43 3.27
CA CYS A 84 15.78 9.55 3.99
C CYS A 84 15.60 8.08 3.58
N THR A 85 16.53 7.26 4.04
CA THR A 85 16.49 5.80 3.93
C THR A 85 16.46 5.20 5.33
N TYR A 86 15.70 4.13 5.52
CA TYR A 86 15.71 3.35 6.75
C TYR A 86 16.19 1.94 6.49
N ASP A 87 16.97 1.39 7.40
CA ASP A 87 17.23 -0.05 7.50
C ASP A 87 16.38 -0.68 8.63
N VAL A 88 16.57 -1.98 8.87
CA VAL A 88 15.88 -2.75 9.91
C VAL A 88 16.09 -2.17 11.31
N ALA A 89 17.26 -1.57 11.57
CA ALA A 89 17.60 -1.02 12.87
C ALA A 89 17.05 0.40 13.08
N SER A 90 16.89 1.18 12.01
CA SER A 90 16.43 2.58 12.08
C SER A 90 14.95 2.79 11.77
N ILE A 91 14.24 1.82 11.18
CA ILE A 91 12.84 2.02 10.73
C ILE A 91 11.88 2.39 11.86
N SER A 92 12.20 2.08 13.12
CA SER A 92 11.40 2.49 14.29
C SER A 92 11.39 4.00 14.51
N GLU A 93 12.36 4.74 13.95
CA GLU A 93 12.46 6.19 14.08
C GLU A 93 11.60 6.95 13.04
N ILE A 94 10.88 6.25 12.16
CA ILE A 94 10.14 6.91 11.06
C ILE A 94 9.11 7.94 11.55
N CYS A 95 8.50 7.69 12.70
CA CYS A 95 7.50 8.58 13.30
C CYS A 95 8.16 9.72 14.09
N THR A 96 9.38 9.54 14.61
CA THR A 96 10.13 10.57 15.32
C THR A 96 10.84 11.54 14.37
N ASP A 97 11.22 11.06 13.18
CA ASP A 97 11.76 11.88 12.09
C ASP A 97 10.68 12.65 11.31
N ALA A 98 9.41 12.29 11.48
CA ALA A 98 8.27 12.94 10.83
C ALA A 98 8.12 14.40 11.33
N PRO A 99 7.59 15.30 10.48
CA PRO A 99 7.35 16.69 10.89
C PRO A 99 6.23 16.77 11.93
N ASP A 100 6.31 17.75 12.84
CA ASP A 100 5.26 17.98 13.87
C ASP A 100 3.86 18.14 13.28
N ASN A 101 3.75 18.89 12.18
CA ASN A 101 2.56 19.01 11.34
C ASN A 101 2.93 18.63 9.91
N GLY A 102 2.41 17.50 9.45
CA GLY A 102 2.61 17.05 8.08
C GLY A 102 2.26 15.60 7.89
N PHE A 103 2.97 14.95 6.97
CA PHE A 103 2.82 13.53 6.70
C PHE A 103 4.12 12.93 6.18
N THR A 104 4.22 11.61 6.24
CA THR A 104 5.31 10.84 5.67
C THR A 104 4.78 9.90 4.60
N VAL A 105 5.46 9.85 3.44
CA VAL A 105 5.26 8.79 2.44
C VAL A 105 6.40 7.77 2.54
N LEU A 106 6.07 6.52 2.85
CA LEU A 106 7.03 5.41 2.98
C LEU A 106 6.89 4.43 1.80
N ILE A 107 8.01 3.95 1.28
CA ILE A 107 8.03 2.85 0.32
C ILE A 107 8.98 1.77 0.83
N VAL A 108 8.49 0.52 0.87
CA VAL A 108 9.23 -0.63 1.38
C VAL A 108 9.32 -1.72 0.31
N PRO A 109 10.48 -2.37 0.08
CA PRO A 109 10.58 -3.46 -0.88
C PRO A 109 9.92 -4.74 -0.33
N ALA A 110 8.92 -5.31 -1.04
CA ALA A 110 8.26 -6.53 -0.60
C ALA A 110 9.25 -7.70 -0.39
N PHE A 111 8.91 -8.55 0.58
CA PHE A 111 9.67 -9.77 0.93
C PHE A 111 11.10 -9.53 1.42
N SER A 112 11.39 -8.32 1.87
CA SER A 112 12.64 -7.97 2.54
C SER A 112 12.49 -8.07 4.06
N GLU A 113 13.62 -8.18 4.78
CA GLU A 113 13.63 -8.18 6.25
C GLU A 113 13.05 -6.87 6.82
N ILE A 114 13.27 -5.73 6.17
CA ILE A 114 12.67 -4.45 6.58
C ILE A 114 11.15 -4.42 6.37
N HIS A 115 10.64 -5.06 5.32
CA HIS A 115 9.19 -5.25 5.15
C HIS A 115 8.59 -6.07 6.28
N GLU A 116 9.24 -7.18 6.67
CA GLU A 116 8.79 -8.00 7.78
C GLU A 116 8.83 -7.24 9.11
N ARG A 117 9.94 -6.55 9.38
CA ARG A 117 10.13 -5.69 10.56
C ARG A 117 9.04 -4.63 10.65
N PHE A 118 8.81 -3.88 9.58
CA PHE A 118 7.79 -2.83 9.56
C PHE A 118 6.40 -3.42 9.76
N ALA A 119 6.03 -4.47 9.02
CA ALA A 119 4.71 -5.06 9.07
C ALA A 119 4.36 -5.65 10.45
N HIS A 120 5.35 -6.19 11.17
CA HIS A 120 5.15 -6.80 12.48
C HIS A 120 5.25 -5.76 13.62
N ASP A 121 6.25 -4.87 13.58
CA ASP A 121 6.61 -4.03 14.73
C ASP A 121 6.05 -2.60 14.64
N ALA A 122 5.53 -2.15 13.49
CA ALA A 122 5.02 -0.78 13.33
C ALA A 122 4.03 -0.34 14.43
N PRO A 123 3.08 -1.16 14.90
CA PRO A 123 2.18 -0.77 15.99
C PRO A 123 2.89 -0.34 17.28
N GLU A 124 4.12 -0.81 17.51
CA GLU A 124 4.92 -0.55 18.71
C GLU A 124 5.92 0.59 18.53
N PHE A 125 6.01 1.21 17.34
CA PHE A 125 6.91 2.34 17.11
C PHE A 125 6.47 3.58 17.87
N ASP A 126 7.43 4.31 18.43
CA ASP A 126 7.13 5.54 19.17
C ASP A 126 6.49 6.58 18.25
N GLY A 127 5.41 7.21 18.70
CA GLY A 127 4.62 8.16 17.90
C GLY A 127 3.77 7.53 16.78
N MET A 128 3.69 6.20 16.68
CA MET A 128 2.76 5.54 15.75
C MET A 128 1.32 6.00 16.02
N TYR A 129 0.54 6.19 14.95
CA TYR A 129 -0.82 6.75 14.97
C TYR A 129 -0.95 8.23 15.38
N LEU A 130 0.13 8.91 15.75
CA LEU A 130 0.12 10.36 16.00
C LEU A 130 0.40 11.17 14.73
N GLN A 131 1.31 10.66 13.88
CA GLN A 131 1.71 11.31 12.64
C GLN A 131 1.17 10.56 11.42
N PRO A 132 0.53 11.24 10.45
CA PRO A 132 0.07 10.61 9.22
C PRO A 132 1.22 9.93 8.46
N LEU A 133 1.20 8.60 8.42
CA LEU A 133 2.16 7.78 7.68
C LEU A 133 1.42 6.99 6.61
N VAL A 134 1.64 7.36 5.35
CA VAL A 134 1.04 6.72 4.18
C VAL A 134 2.13 6.10 3.31
N GLY A 135 1.78 5.21 2.38
CA GLY A 135 2.79 4.64 1.51
C GLY A 135 2.37 3.33 0.87
N TRP A 136 3.36 2.59 0.35
CA TRP A 136 3.10 1.30 -0.25
C TRP A 136 4.29 0.34 -0.18
N VAL A 137 3.98 -0.93 -0.37
CA VAL A 137 4.98 -1.98 -0.56
C VAL A 137 5.25 -2.16 -2.06
N ALA A 138 6.50 -1.93 -2.46
CA ALA A 138 6.96 -2.14 -3.83
C ALA A 138 6.89 -3.62 -4.20
N GLY A 139 6.59 -3.89 -5.45
CA GLY A 139 6.45 -5.22 -6.03
C GLY A 139 7.21 -5.38 -7.35
N ALA A 140 6.82 -6.38 -8.11
CA ALA A 140 7.29 -6.60 -9.48
C ALA A 140 6.11 -7.08 -10.33
N HIS A 141 6.35 -7.32 -11.61
CA HIS A 141 5.36 -8.05 -12.42
C HIS A 141 5.14 -9.45 -11.82
N LEU A 142 3.90 -9.94 -11.83
CA LEU A 142 3.55 -11.20 -11.16
C LEU A 142 4.29 -12.41 -11.76
N ASP A 143 4.51 -12.41 -13.07
CA ASP A 143 5.29 -13.44 -13.77
C ASP A 143 6.77 -13.47 -13.37
N ASP A 144 7.30 -12.37 -12.82
CA ASP A 144 8.72 -12.20 -12.51
C ASP A 144 9.05 -12.46 -11.03
N LEU A 145 8.06 -12.82 -10.21
CA LEU A 145 8.23 -12.95 -8.75
C LEU A 145 9.24 -14.02 -8.31
N ALA A 146 9.47 -15.02 -9.16
CA ALA A 146 10.47 -16.04 -8.89
C ALA A 146 11.91 -15.58 -9.19
N THR A 147 12.08 -14.53 -9.99
CA THR A 147 13.38 -14.13 -10.56
C THR A 147 13.79 -12.71 -10.22
N THR A 148 12.85 -11.87 -9.79
CA THR A 148 13.06 -10.44 -9.55
C THR A 148 12.70 -10.09 -8.11
N ARG A 149 13.61 -9.39 -7.44
CA ARG A 149 13.35 -8.81 -6.12
C ARG A 149 12.81 -7.38 -6.26
N PRO A 150 11.67 -7.07 -5.62
CA PRO A 150 11.17 -5.70 -5.54
C PRO A 150 12.21 -4.75 -4.94
N LYS A 151 12.23 -3.52 -5.44
CA LYS A 151 13.21 -2.49 -5.05
C LYS A 151 12.52 -1.18 -4.77
N VAL A 152 13.20 -0.38 -3.95
CA VAL A 152 12.90 1.04 -3.79
C VAL A 152 14.04 1.87 -4.35
N VAL A 153 13.75 3.13 -4.66
CA VAL A 153 14.70 4.07 -5.26
C VAL A 153 14.82 5.31 -4.41
N PHE A 154 16.05 5.66 -4.06
CA PHE A 154 16.38 6.94 -3.44
C PHE A 154 16.81 7.92 -4.53
N GLY A 155 15.87 8.74 -5.00
CA GLY A 155 16.06 9.65 -6.14
C GLY A 155 17.23 10.64 -6.02
N PRO A 156 17.62 11.14 -4.83
CA PRO A 156 18.77 12.04 -4.74
C PRO A 156 20.08 11.41 -5.21
N THR A 157 20.30 10.13 -4.91
CA THR A 157 21.51 9.40 -5.35
C THR A 157 21.25 8.58 -6.61
N GLY A 158 19.99 8.24 -6.90
CA GLY A 158 19.58 7.31 -7.95
C GLY A 158 19.82 5.85 -7.60
N GLU A 159 20.09 5.54 -6.33
CA GLU A 159 20.38 4.19 -5.86
C GLU A 159 19.11 3.38 -5.65
N PHE A 160 19.24 2.08 -5.88
CA PHE A 160 18.18 1.10 -5.71
C PHE A 160 18.52 0.21 -4.52
N TYR A 161 17.52 -0.05 -3.67
CA TYR A 161 17.69 -0.88 -2.48
C TYR A 161 16.65 -1.99 -2.44
N GLU A 162 17.09 -3.18 -2.02
CA GLU A 162 16.25 -4.35 -1.77
C GLU A 162 16.04 -4.60 -0.26
N ASN A 163 16.79 -3.89 0.58
CA ASN A 163 16.88 -4.10 2.03
C ASN A 163 16.72 -2.81 2.84
N LEU A 164 16.49 -1.68 2.17
CA LEU A 164 16.18 -0.40 2.80
C LEU A 164 14.78 0.04 2.39
N ALA A 165 14.14 0.82 3.23
CA ALA A 165 12.96 1.60 2.88
C ALA A 165 13.38 3.03 2.55
N VAL A 166 12.58 3.72 1.75
CA VAL A 166 12.77 5.14 1.45
C VAL A 166 11.55 5.91 1.94
N ALA A 167 11.79 7.07 2.56
CA ALA A 167 10.72 7.91 3.04
C ALA A 167 10.87 9.35 2.55
N MET A 168 9.72 10.00 2.40
CA MET A 168 9.61 11.43 2.13
C MET A 168 8.75 12.06 3.22
N HIS A 169 9.37 12.87 4.06
CA HIS A 169 8.75 13.65 5.13
C HIS A 169 8.32 15.01 4.59
N VAL A 170 7.03 15.28 4.59
CA VAL A 170 6.42 16.48 4.02
C VAL A 170 5.80 17.28 5.15
N ALA A 171 6.43 18.39 5.53
CA ALA A 171 5.82 19.34 6.43
C ALA A 171 4.57 19.96 5.78
N LEU A 172 3.66 20.49 6.59
CA LEU A 172 2.55 21.32 6.16
C LEU A 172 2.57 22.64 6.92
N ASP A 173 2.06 23.71 6.29
CA ASP A 173 1.85 24.96 7.02
C ASP A 173 0.70 24.84 8.04
N SER A 174 0.59 25.81 8.95
CA SER A 174 -0.38 25.79 10.05
C SER A 174 -1.86 25.88 9.60
N THR A 175 -2.13 26.10 8.32
CA THR A 175 -3.48 26.17 7.77
C THR A 175 -3.93 24.88 7.10
N HIS A 176 -3.04 23.90 6.96
CA HIS A 176 -3.33 22.60 6.38
C HIS A 176 -3.09 21.46 7.38
N SER A 177 -3.85 20.39 7.20
CA SER A 177 -3.73 19.13 7.94
C SER A 177 -3.88 17.94 7.00
N ALA A 178 -3.25 16.82 7.37
CA ALA A 178 -3.29 15.58 6.62
C ALA A 178 -4.19 14.54 7.31
N SER A 179 -5.07 13.90 6.55
CA SER A 179 -5.83 12.72 6.98
C SER A 179 -5.61 11.55 6.03
N ILE A 180 -5.58 10.33 6.60
CA ILE A 180 -5.45 9.09 5.84
C ILE A 180 -6.79 8.38 5.88
N GLU A 181 -7.26 7.98 4.71
CA GLU A 181 -8.50 7.23 4.55
C GLU A 181 -8.16 5.83 4.02
N ILE A 182 -8.82 4.82 4.60
CA ILE A 182 -8.69 3.41 4.20
C ILE A 182 -10.06 2.92 3.73
N VAL A 183 -10.14 2.54 2.45
CA VAL A 183 -11.31 1.87 1.90
C VAL A 183 -11.08 0.36 1.97
N ASN A 184 -11.62 -0.26 3.02
CA ASN A 184 -11.68 -1.71 3.15
C ASN A 184 -13.08 -2.20 2.75
N LEU A 185 -13.16 -3.01 1.68
CA LEU A 185 -14.42 -3.57 1.20
C LEU A 185 -14.85 -4.84 1.95
N PHE A 186 -13.93 -5.43 2.72
CA PHE A 186 -14.13 -6.72 3.34
C PHE A 186 -14.57 -6.57 4.80
N SER A 187 -15.49 -7.46 5.20
CA SER A 187 -15.99 -7.57 6.57
C SER A 187 -15.88 -9.01 7.04
N PRO A 188 -15.78 -9.27 8.36
CA PRO A 188 -15.75 -10.62 8.90
C PRO A 188 -16.97 -11.43 8.45
N GLY A 189 -16.73 -12.61 7.91
CA GLY A 189 -17.79 -13.56 7.56
C GLY A 189 -18.38 -14.25 8.80
N LYS A 190 -19.46 -15.01 8.59
CA LYS A 190 -20.11 -15.82 9.65
C LYS A 190 -19.41 -17.16 9.91
N GLY A 191 -18.22 -17.35 9.33
CA GLY A 191 -17.42 -18.56 9.45
C GLY A 191 -16.82 -18.73 10.85
N PRO A 192 -16.14 -19.87 11.10
CA PRO A 192 -15.50 -20.12 12.38
C PRO A 192 -14.44 -19.05 12.71
N ALA A 193 -14.22 -18.83 14.00
CA ALA A 193 -13.09 -18.04 14.47
C ALA A 193 -11.78 -18.80 14.23
N ILE A 194 -10.78 -18.11 13.72
CA ILE A 194 -9.44 -18.63 13.40
C ILE A 194 -8.43 -17.83 14.23
N ARG A 195 -7.62 -18.54 15.04
CA ARG A 195 -6.52 -17.95 15.81
C ARG A 195 -5.21 -18.63 15.45
N PHE A 196 -4.12 -17.91 15.61
CA PHE A 196 -2.78 -18.38 15.29
C PHE A 196 -1.95 -18.53 16.58
N PRO A 197 -1.26 -19.67 16.79
CA PRO A 197 -0.40 -19.83 17.96
C PRO A 197 0.80 -18.88 17.98
N GLN A 198 1.22 -18.40 16.81
CA GLN A 198 2.39 -17.55 16.61
C GLN A 198 2.08 -16.50 15.53
N SER A 199 2.66 -15.31 15.70
CA SER A 199 2.63 -14.27 14.68
C SER A 199 3.59 -14.60 13.54
N GLY A 200 3.29 -14.16 12.32
CA GLY A 200 4.19 -14.27 11.18
C GLY A 200 3.51 -14.30 9.82
N PHE A 201 4.32 -14.35 8.76
CA PHE A 201 3.87 -14.40 7.36
C PHE A 201 3.51 -15.82 6.88
N SER A 202 3.57 -16.82 7.76
CA SER A 202 3.18 -18.19 7.44
C SER A 202 2.63 -18.91 8.66
N ALA A 203 1.80 -19.92 8.41
CA ALA A 203 1.27 -20.80 9.44
C ALA A 203 1.03 -22.21 8.89
N THR A 204 1.52 -23.21 9.62
CA THR A 204 1.12 -24.62 9.44
C THR A 204 -0.10 -24.96 10.28
N THR A 205 -0.17 -24.41 11.49
CA THR A 205 -1.18 -24.73 12.51
C THR A 205 -2.05 -23.51 12.77
N ALA A 206 -3.37 -23.73 12.89
CA ALA A 206 -4.32 -22.75 13.38
C ALA A 206 -5.27 -23.37 14.40
N ILE A 207 -5.90 -22.53 15.22
CA ILE A 207 -6.97 -22.93 16.14
C ILE A 207 -8.29 -22.46 15.52
N VAL A 208 -9.11 -23.39 15.06
CA VAL A 208 -10.40 -23.12 14.41
C VAL A 208 -11.52 -23.57 15.34
N ASN A 209 -12.34 -22.63 15.83
CA ASN A 209 -13.37 -22.89 16.86
C ASN A 209 -12.84 -23.65 18.09
N GLY A 210 -11.60 -23.39 18.48
CA GLY A 210 -10.94 -24.04 19.63
C GLY A 210 -10.22 -25.36 19.31
N GLU A 211 -10.36 -25.90 18.11
CA GLU A 211 -9.66 -27.11 17.68
C GLU A 211 -8.36 -26.77 16.94
N THR A 212 -7.26 -27.44 17.31
CA THR A 212 -5.98 -27.30 16.61
C THR A 212 -6.03 -28.10 15.31
N VAL A 213 -5.80 -27.44 14.17
CA VAL A 213 -5.85 -28.05 12.83
C VAL A 213 -4.61 -27.67 12.01
N ASN A 214 -4.28 -28.52 11.02
CA ASN A 214 -3.43 -28.06 9.92
C ASN A 214 -4.24 -27.08 9.06
N LEU A 215 -3.70 -25.87 8.86
CA LEU A 215 -4.43 -24.80 8.20
C LEU A 215 -4.62 -25.08 6.70
N ALA A 216 -3.61 -25.59 6.00
CA ALA A 216 -3.70 -25.88 4.57
C ALA A 216 -4.77 -26.96 4.28
N GLU A 217 -4.80 -28.02 5.09
CA GLU A 217 -5.83 -29.05 5.03
C GLU A 217 -7.22 -28.50 5.33
N PHE A 218 -7.35 -27.66 6.36
CA PHE A 218 -8.62 -27.03 6.73
C PHE A 218 -9.19 -26.17 5.59
N LEU A 219 -8.39 -25.26 5.03
CA LEU A 219 -8.81 -24.38 3.94
C LEU A 219 -9.24 -25.18 2.71
N THR A 220 -8.46 -26.21 2.37
CA THR A 220 -8.76 -27.10 1.22
C THR A 220 -10.05 -27.88 1.44
N ARG A 221 -10.19 -28.54 2.60
CA ARG A 221 -11.38 -29.35 2.93
C ARG A 221 -12.65 -28.51 2.99
N ALA A 222 -12.54 -27.28 3.50
CA ALA A 222 -13.67 -26.35 3.58
C ALA A 222 -13.99 -25.65 2.24
N GLY A 223 -13.16 -25.85 1.20
CA GLY A 223 -13.36 -25.22 -0.11
C GLY A 223 -13.28 -23.70 -0.06
N VAL A 224 -12.37 -23.17 0.77
CA VAL A 224 -12.23 -21.72 0.99
C VAL A 224 -11.75 -21.03 -0.29
N ASP A 225 -12.43 -19.94 -0.65
CA ASP A 225 -11.96 -19.03 -1.69
C ASP A 225 -10.85 -18.13 -1.14
N THR A 226 -9.60 -18.48 -1.41
CA THR A 226 -8.41 -17.76 -0.91
C THR A 226 -8.18 -16.41 -1.59
N ARG A 227 -9.06 -15.98 -2.50
CA ARG A 227 -9.08 -14.60 -3.01
C ARG A 227 -9.68 -13.63 -1.98
N LEU A 228 -10.46 -14.15 -1.04
CA LEU A 228 -10.98 -13.41 0.11
C LEU A 228 -9.96 -13.44 1.27
N PRO A 229 -9.69 -12.31 1.93
CA PRO A 229 -8.74 -12.27 3.03
C PRO A 229 -9.32 -12.89 4.31
N LEU A 230 -8.43 -13.14 5.27
CA LEU A 230 -8.79 -13.15 6.68
C LEU A 230 -9.04 -11.72 7.14
N VAL A 231 -10.03 -11.50 8.00
CA VAL A 231 -10.36 -10.18 8.55
C VAL A 231 -10.36 -10.29 10.08
N ALA A 232 -9.65 -9.38 10.74
CA ALA A 232 -9.64 -9.24 12.19
C ALA A 232 -10.09 -7.83 12.59
N ASP A 233 -10.74 -7.74 13.75
CA ASP A 233 -11.01 -6.47 14.41
C ASP A 233 -9.80 -6.08 15.27
N TYR A 234 -9.14 -4.98 14.90
CA TYR A 234 -8.07 -4.37 15.66
C TYR A 234 -8.55 -3.02 16.19
N CYS A 235 -8.96 -2.98 17.45
CA CYS A 235 -9.42 -1.76 18.13
C CYS A 235 -10.55 -1.01 17.39
N GLY A 236 -11.45 -1.74 16.72
CA GLY A 236 -12.56 -1.20 15.92
C GLY A 236 -12.24 -1.04 14.43
N ALA A 237 -10.99 -1.24 14.01
CA ALA A 237 -10.59 -1.19 12.60
C ALA A 237 -10.50 -2.60 12.02
N MET A 238 -11.11 -2.83 10.86
CA MET A 238 -11.05 -4.12 10.17
C MET A 238 -9.75 -4.23 9.38
N ILE A 239 -8.86 -5.14 9.79
CA ILE A 239 -7.57 -5.39 9.14
C ILE A 239 -7.62 -6.71 8.38
N ASN A 240 -7.15 -6.67 7.13
CA ASN A 240 -7.12 -7.82 6.25
C ASN A 240 -5.74 -8.50 6.28
N VAL A 241 -5.74 -9.83 6.21
CA VAL A 241 -4.55 -10.64 5.92
C VAL A 241 -4.85 -11.52 4.72
N SER A 242 -4.20 -11.22 3.59
CA SER A 242 -4.42 -11.90 2.32
C SER A 242 -3.55 -13.14 2.18
N PHE A 243 -4.10 -14.19 1.59
CA PHE A 243 -3.37 -15.43 1.28
C PHE A 243 -2.42 -15.24 0.11
N GLN A 244 -1.16 -15.67 0.27
CA GLN A 244 -0.16 -15.72 -0.78
C GLN A 244 -0.13 -17.11 -1.44
N LYS A 245 -0.04 -18.16 -0.64
CA LYS A 245 0.04 -19.56 -1.11
C LYS A 245 -0.57 -20.49 -0.09
N VAL A 246 -1.31 -21.49 -0.56
CA VAL A 246 -1.70 -22.66 0.24
C VAL A 246 -0.92 -23.87 -0.30
N ASP A 247 0.03 -24.36 0.48
CA ASP A 247 0.85 -25.52 0.15
C ASP A 247 0.31 -26.75 0.90
N ILE A 248 -0.50 -27.55 0.21
CA ILE A 248 -1.15 -28.73 0.81
C ILE A 248 -0.11 -29.82 1.10
N GLU A 249 0.87 -30.01 0.20
CA GLU A 249 1.90 -31.05 0.36
C GLU A 249 2.85 -30.71 1.52
N GLY A 250 3.23 -29.44 1.65
CA GLY A 250 4.04 -28.94 2.76
C GLY A 250 3.26 -28.64 4.04
N GLY A 251 1.91 -28.62 3.97
CA GLY A 251 1.03 -28.25 5.07
C GLY A 251 1.13 -26.78 5.52
N GLU A 252 1.73 -25.90 4.71
CA GLU A 252 2.03 -24.51 5.04
C GLU A 252 1.12 -23.54 4.28
N VAL A 253 0.64 -22.51 4.96
CA VAL A 253 -0.03 -21.36 4.34
C VAL A 253 0.84 -20.13 4.50
N ARG A 254 1.03 -19.37 3.42
CA ARG A 254 1.76 -18.09 3.43
C ARG A 254 0.81 -16.93 3.20
N PHE A 255 1.14 -15.78 3.75
CA PHE A 255 0.35 -14.56 3.73
C PHE A 255 1.16 -13.37 3.16
N TYR A 256 0.47 -12.36 2.64
CA TYR A 256 1.09 -11.10 2.20
C TYR A 256 1.33 -10.10 3.34
N ALA A 257 0.61 -10.26 4.46
CA ALA A 257 0.78 -9.54 5.72
C ALA A 257 0.86 -10.55 6.87
N PRO A 258 1.49 -10.21 8.01
CA PRO A 258 1.61 -11.14 9.11
C PRO A 258 0.23 -11.37 9.76
N VAL A 259 -0.01 -12.60 10.18
CA VAL A 259 -1.02 -12.87 11.22
C VAL A 259 -0.41 -12.57 12.58
N PHE A 260 -1.24 -12.18 13.55
CA PHE A 260 -0.86 -11.88 14.92
C PHE A 260 -1.54 -12.84 15.90
N SER A 261 -0.79 -13.40 16.85
CA SER A 261 -1.29 -14.40 17.80
C SER A 261 -2.38 -13.90 18.76
N GLU A 262 -2.37 -12.59 19.03
CA GLU A 262 -3.34 -11.95 19.92
C GLU A 262 -4.69 -11.68 19.25
N LEU A 263 -4.78 -11.83 17.93
CA LEU A 263 -5.97 -11.51 17.17
C LEU A 263 -6.80 -12.74 16.80
N GLU A 264 -8.10 -12.51 16.75
CA GLU A 264 -9.07 -13.45 16.20
C GLU A 264 -9.45 -13.02 14.78
N TYR A 265 -9.39 -13.97 13.85
CA TYR A 265 -9.66 -13.75 12.44
C TYR A 265 -10.91 -14.52 12.02
N HIS A 266 -11.61 -13.98 11.03
CA HIS A 266 -12.63 -14.69 10.26
C HIS A 266 -12.30 -14.62 8.78
N LEU A 267 -12.67 -15.65 8.02
CA LEU A 267 -12.72 -15.51 6.56
C LEU A 267 -13.69 -14.38 6.20
N ALA A 268 -13.32 -13.52 5.24
CA ALA A 268 -14.17 -12.42 4.83
C ALA A 268 -15.55 -12.93 4.33
N ALA A 269 -16.58 -12.13 4.55
CA ALA A 269 -17.87 -12.33 3.91
C ALA A 269 -17.70 -12.28 2.37
N PRO A 270 -18.49 -13.04 1.59
CA PRO A 270 -18.43 -12.98 0.14
C PRO A 270 -18.59 -11.55 -0.39
N MET A 271 -17.55 -11.04 -1.02
CA MET A 271 -17.49 -9.67 -1.54
C MET A 271 -16.63 -9.66 -2.81
N GLN A 272 -17.02 -8.86 -3.80
CA GLN A 272 -16.19 -8.59 -4.97
C GLN A 272 -15.69 -7.16 -4.93
N ALA A 273 -14.37 -6.99 -5.06
CA ALA A 273 -13.69 -5.70 -5.02
C ALA A 273 -13.78 -4.97 -6.37
N THR A 274 -14.99 -4.80 -6.92
CA THR A 274 -15.18 -4.14 -8.22
C THR A 274 -14.89 -2.64 -8.13
N ALA A 275 -14.63 -2.03 -9.28
CA ALA A 275 -14.44 -0.58 -9.35
C ALA A 275 -15.65 0.21 -8.81
N GLU A 276 -16.87 -0.31 -8.98
CA GLU A 276 -18.09 0.28 -8.42
C GLU A 276 -18.14 0.20 -6.90
N ALA A 277 -17.73 -0.94 -6.32
CA ALA A 277 -17.68 -1.12 -4.87
C ALA A 277 -16.73 -0.11 -4.21
N PHE A 278 -15.55 0.12 -4.80
CA PHE A 278 -14.63 1.16 -4.33
C PHE A 278 -15.23 2.55 -4.41
N ARG A 279 -15.80 2.93 -5.57
CA ARG A 279 -16.43 4.25 -5.73
C ARG A 279 -17.57 4.48 -4.75
N GLY A 280 -18.35 3.45 -4.45
CA GLY A 280 -19.45 3.51 -3.49
C GLY A 280 -19.03 3.73 -2.03
N GLN A 281 -17.77 3.46 -1.69
CA GLN A 281 -17.21 3.66 -0.35
C GLN A 281 -16.38 4.95 -0.23
N LEU A 282 -16.21 5.69 -1.33
CA LEU A 282 -15.51 6.97 -1.28
C LEU A 282 -16.30 7.97 -0.45
N VAL A 283 -15.66 8.49 0.60
CA VAL A 283 -16.24 9.52 1.45
C VAL A 283 -16.10 10.87 0.75
N ALA A 284 -17.23 11.56 0.56
CA ALA A 284 -17.20 12.96 0.14
C ALA A 284 -16.56 13.79 1.25
N GLY A 285 -15.56 14.59 0.89
CA GLY A 285 -14.85 15.45 1.83
C GLY A 285 -14.29 16.67 1.12
N GLU A 286 -14.05 17.72 1.90
CA GLU A 286 -13.29 18.90 1.45
C GLU A 286 -11.80 18.53 1.32
N GLY A 287 -10.98 19.40 0.74
CA GLY A 287 -9.53 19.17 0.64
C GLY A 287 -9.10 18.25 -0.51
N GLU A 288 -7.82 18.32 -0.86
CA GLU A 288 -7.20 17.68 -2.02
C GLU A 288 -6.77 16.25 -1.70
N VAL A 289 -7.05 15.31 -2.61
CA VAL A 289 -6.46 13.97 -2.51
C VAL A 289 -5.02 14.05 -3.03
N ALA A 290 -4.05 13.99 -2.12
CA ALA A 290 -2.64 14.23 -2.40
C ALA A 290 -1.86 12.96 -2.79
N PHE A 291 -2.39 11.79 -2.44
CA PHE A 291 -1.78 10.49 -2.72
C PHE A 291 -2.87 9.41 -2.73
N CYS A 292 -2.71 8.39 -3.57
CA CYS A 292 -3.53 7.17 -3.50
C CYS A 292 -2.73 5.96 -4.00
N CYS A 293 -2.97 4.81 -3.39
CA CYS A 293 -2.57 3.50 -3.90
C CYS A 293 -3.65 2.46 -3.56
N ASN A 294 -3.61 1.32 -4.25
CA ASN A 294 -4.59 0.26 -4.09
C ASN A 294 -3.89 -1.10 -4.20
N CYS A 295 -4.36 -2.13 -3.51
CA CYS A 295 -3.75 -3.45 -3.57
C CYS A 295 -3.79 -4.07 -4.98
N ILE A 296 -2.69 -4.72 -5.39
CA ILE A 296 -2.63 -5.55 -6.59
C ILE A 296 -3.65 -6.69 -6.56
N LEU A 297 -3.99 -7.20 -5.37
CA LEU A 297 -5.01 -8.25 -5.24
C LEU A 297 -6.41 -7.72 -5.58
N ASN A 298 -6.70 -6.44 -5.32
CA ASN A 298 -7.95 -5.83 -5.78
C ASN A 298 -7.95 -5.67 -7.28
N TYR A 299 -6.81 -5.32 -7.89
CA TYR A 299 -6.67 -5.26 -9.34
C TYR A 299 -6.97 -6.60 -10.02
N LEU A 300 -6.38 -7.69 -9.50
CA LEU A 300 -6.54 -9.03 -10.05
C LEU A 300 -7.93 -9.61 -9.80
N TYR A 301 -8.38 -9.61 -8.54
CA TYR A 301 -9.61 -10.31 -8.14
C TYR A 301 -10.86 -9.47 -8.39
N GLY A 302 -10.72 -8.14 -8.40
CA GLY A 302 -11.78 -7.20 -8.74
C GLY A 302 -11.92 -6.95 -10.24
N GLY A 303 -11.00 -7.46 -11.06
CA GLY A 303 -11.00 -7.26 -12.51
C GLY A 303 -10.85 -5.79 -12.89
N LEU A 304 -9.86 -5.09 -12.32
CA LEU A 304 -9.71 -3.64 -12.50
C LEU A 304 -8.96 -3.25 -13.78
N GLU A 305 -8.39 -4.19 -14.53
CA GLU A 305 -7.85 -3.95 -15.88
C GLU A 305 -8.94 -3.33 -16.78
N GLY A 306 -8.65 -2.15 -17.34
CA GLY A 306 -9.60 -1.35 -18.14
C GLY A 306 -10.76 -0.73 -17.36
N ALA A 307 -10.94 -1.04 -16.07
CA ALA A 307 -11.95 -0.43 -15.21
C ALA A 307 -11.42 0.86 -14.57
N ARG A 308 -12.32 1.75 -14.14
CA ARG A 308 -11.96 3.06 -13.58
C ARG A 308 -12.46 3.23 -12.14
N THR A 309 -11.61 3.67 -11.23
CA THR A 309 -11.98 4.00 -9.83
C THR A 309 -12.00 5.50 -9.58
N ASP A 310 -12.41 6.30 -10.57
CA ASP A 310 -12.39 7.76 -10.46
C ASP A 310 -13.07 8.27 -9.17
N PRO A 311 -12.52 9.35 -8.57
CA PRO A 311 -11.35 10.13 -9.01
C PRO A 311 -10.00 9.54 -8.55
N MET A 312 -9.96 8.31 -8.03
CA MET A 312 -8.75 7.73 -7.42
C MET A 312 -7.87 7.05 -8.46
N HIS A 313 -6.64 7.54 -8.60
CA HIS A 313 -5.59 7.01 -9.47
C HIS A 313 -4.33 6.73 -8.67
N GLY A 314 -3.50 5.78 -9.08
CA GLY A 314 -2.32 5.39 -8.29
C GLY A 314 -1.73 4.05 -8.70
N PRO A 315 -0.59 3.65 -8.11
CA PRO A 315 -0.05 2.31 -8.29
C PRO A 315 -0.94 1.24 -7.65
N MET A 316 -0.92 0.04 -8.25
CA MET A 316 -1.55 -1.17 -7.74
C MET A 316 -0.49 -2.06 -7.05
N THR A 317 -0.37 -1.96 -5.73
CA THR A 317 0.85 -2.29 -4.96
C THR A 317 0.75 -3.62 -4.21
N PHE A 318 1.87 -4.16 -3.72
CA PHE A 318 1.89 -5.47 -3.01
C PHE A 318 1.38 -5.39 -1.56
N GLY A 319 1.15 -4.17 -1.11
CA GLY A 319 0.62 -3.79 0.17
C GLY A 319 0.50 -2.27 0.21
N GLU A 320 -0.33 -1.78 1.10
CA GLU A 320 -0.60 -0.37 1.30
C GLU A 320 -0.18 -0.02 2.71
N ILE A 321 0.32 1.20 2.91
CA ILE A 321 0.74 1.67 4.22
C ILE A 321 -0.23 2.77 4.62
N ALA A 322 -0.91 2.56 5.75
CA ALA A 322 -1.75 3.51 6.43
C ALA A 322 -1.51 3.34 7.93
N TYR A 323 -0.51 4.05 8.44
CA TYR A 323 0.18 3.84 9.72
C TYR A 323 0.93 2.50 9.78
N GLN A 324 0.22 1.40 9.60
CA GLN A 324 0.76 0.05 9.50
C GLN A 324 0.49 -0.56 8.12
N LEU A 325 1.05 -1.75 7.88
CA LEU A 325 0.76 -2.51 6.66
C LEU A 325 -0.71 -2.93 6.65
N VAL A 326 -1.41 -2.61 5.55
CA VAL A 326 -2.74 -3.12 5.24
C VAL A 326 -2.73 -3.75 3.83
N ASN A 327 -3.63 -4.69 3.59
CA ASN A 327 -3.74 -5.41 2.32
C ASN A 327 -5.19 -5.46 1.83
N GLN A 328 -5.38 -5.60 0.52
CA GLN A 328 -6.70 -5.63 -0.10
C GLN A 328 -7.56 -4.41 0.30
N THR A 329 -6.95 -3.24 0.35
CA THR A 329 -7.63 -1.97 0.58
C THR A 329 -7.29 -0.98 -0.55
N MET A 330 -7.87 0.20 -0.47
CA MET A 330 -7.38 1.36 -1.18
C MET A 330 -7.09 2.43 -0.13
N VAL A 331 -5.90 3.01 -0.18
CA VAL A 331 -5.45 4.02 0.77
C VAL A 331 -5.28 5.33 0.04
N TYR A 332 -5.76 6.42 0.61
CA TYR A 332 -5.50 7.75 0.09
C TYR A 332 -5.25 8.77 1.20
N LEU A 333 -4.43 9.76 0.88
CA LEU A 333 -4.12 10.90 1.73
C LEU A 333 -4.92 12.10 1.26
N ARG A 334 -5.52 12.81 2.21
CA ARG A 334 -6.25 14.05 1.98
C ARG A 334 -5.59 15.20 2.74
N ILE A 335 -5.43 16.33 2.07
CA ILE A 335 -4.97 17.58 2.68
C ILE A 335 -6.14 18.57 2.72
N THR A 336 -6.52 18.99 3.93
CA THR A 336 -7.57 20.00 4.18
C THR A 336 -6.98 21.23 4.84
#